data_AF-A0A7C5SQD1-F1
#
_entry.id   AF-A0A7C5SQD1-F1
#
_cell.length_a   1.000
_cell.length_b   1.000
_cell.length_c   1.000
_cell.angle_alpha   90.00
_cell.angle_beta   90.00
_cell.angle_gamma   90.00
#
_symmetry.space_group_name_H-M   'P 1'
#
loop_
_entity.id
_entity.type
_entity.pdbx_description
1 polymer ?
#
loop_
_entity_poly.entity_id
_entity_poly.type
_entity_poly.pdbx_seq_one_letter_code
_entity_poly.pdbx_strand_id
1 'polypeptide(L)'
;MKRPRTLGELKAGGWPLARLRRSVRDEARENLAAKLRAGETLFPGIYGYEETVIPALVRAVLARQHFILLGLRGQAKTRILRSLIRLLDPELPALDTPLRDHPLAPVSPEGRRLLREAGDDAPLIWLA
;
A
#
# COMPACT_ATOMS: atom_id res chain seq x y z
N MET A 1 17.37 -10.36 -1.54
CA MET A 1 17.79 -9.33 -2.51
C MET A 1 18.08 -8.05 -1.76
N LYS A 2 19.21 -7.38 -2.04
CA LYS A 2 19.56 -6.11 -1.41
C LYS A 2 18.67 -5.02 -2.00
N ARG A 3 17.97 -4.25 -1.15
CA ARG A 3 17.07 -3.20 -1.63
C ARG A 3 17.87 -1.97 -2.08
N PRO A 4 17.42 -1.26 -3.14
CA PRO A 4 17.99 0.02 -3.54
C PRO A 4 18.08 1.00 -2.37
N ARG A 5 19.24 1.63 -2.20
CA ARG A 5 19.52 2.63 -1.17
C ARG A 5 19.53 4.05 -1.71
N THR A 6 19.55 4.22 -3.03
CA THR A 6 19.45 5.52 -3.69
C THR A 6 18.37 5.53 -4.76
N LEU A 7 17.96 6.73 -5.17
CA LEU A 7 16.96 6.90 -6.23
C LEU A 7 17.45 6.35 -7.58
N GLY A 8 18.73 6.51 -7.90
CA GLY A 8 19.36 5.98 -9.11
C GLY A 8 19.36 4.45 -9.11
N GLU A 9 19.71 3.83 -7.99
CA GLU A 9 19.61 2.37 -7.82
C GLU A 9 18.16 1.88 -7.98
N LEU A 10 17.18 2.63 -7.46
CA LEU A 10 15.76 2.26 -7.59
C LEU A 10 15.29 2.31 -9.05
N LYS A 11 15.72 3.34 -9.79
CA LYS A 11 15.42 3.50 -11.22
C LYS A 11 16.08 2.41 -12.08
N ALA A 12 17.33 2.06 -11.78
CA ALA A 12 18.10 1.06 -12.52
C ALA A 12 17.72 -0.39 -12.15
N GLY A 13 17.32 -0.62 -10.89
CA GLY A 13 17.12 -1.96 -10.31
C GLY A 13 15.85 -2.69 -10.74
N GLY A 14 15.13 -2.21 -11.76
CA GLY A 14 13.93 -2.87 -12.30
C GLY A 14 12.72 -2.87 -11.36
N TRP A 15 12.78 -2.15 -10.23
CA TRP A 15 11.62 -1.99 -9.36
C TRP A 15 10.55 -1.17 -10.10
N PRO A 16 9.28 -1.61 -10.13
CA PRO A 16 8.26 -1.01 -10.99
C PRO A 16 7.85 0.37 -10.47
N LEU A 17 8.50 1.43 -10.94
CA LEU A 17 8.24 2.83 -10.55
C LEU A 17 6.76 3.25 -10.70
N ALA A 18 6.00 2.58 -11.56
CA ALA A 18 4.55 2.76 -11.67
C ALA A 18 3.83 2.53 -10.33
N ARG A 19 4.34 1.63 -9.47
CA ARG A 19 3.79 1.38 -8.13
C ARG A 19 3.93 2.55 -7.17
N LEU A 20 4.87 3.46 -7.40
CA LEU A 20 4.98 4.69 -6.61
C LEU A 20 3.89 5.70 -6.99
N ARG A 21 3.37 5.64 -8.22
CA ARG A 21 2.37 6.62 -8.71
C ARG A 21 0.93 6.24 -8.37
N ARG A 22 0.68 5.02 -7.91
CA ARG A 22 -0.68 4.54 -7.64
C ARG A 22 -1.22 5.13 -6.35
N SER A 23 -2.53 5.34 -6.30
CA SER A 23 -3.18 5.67 -5.03
C SER A 23 -3.28 4.44 -4.13
N VAL A 24 -3.45 4.65 -2.82
CA VAL A 24 -3.72 3.55 -1.87
C VAL A 24 -4.93 2.71 -2.29
N ARG A 25 -5.94 3.33 -2.93
CA ARG A 25 -7.11 2.60 -3.45
C ARG A 25 -6.77 1.71 -4.64
N ASP A 26 -5.89 2.18 -5.52
CA ASP A 26 -5.42 1.40 -6.67
C ASP A 26 -4.56 0.23 -6.22
N GLU A 27 -3.64 0.46 -5.29
CA GLU A 27 -2.85 -0.58 -4.65
C GLU A 27 -3.73 -1.66 -4.02
N ALA A 28 -4.68 -1.27 -3.17
CA ALA A 28 -5.57 -2.22 -2.52
C ALA A 28 -6.40 -3.03 -3.54
N ARG A 29 -6.86 -2.39 -4.62
CA ARG A 29 -7.59 -3.06 -5.71
C ARG A 29 -6.72 -4.05 -6.47
N GLU A 30 -5.51 -3.64 -6.88
CA GLU A 30 -4.57 -4.48 -7.63
C GLU A 30 -4.18 -5.72 -6.83
N ASN A 31 -3.82 -5.51 -5.57
CA ASN A 31 -3.40 -6.58 -4.67
C ASN A 31 -4.58 -7.50 -4.32
N LEU A 32 -5.79 -6.97 -4.12
CA LEU A 32 -6.99 -7.79 -3.95
C LEU A 32 -7.27 -8.64 -5.19
N ALA A 33 -7.19 -8.07 -6.39
CA ALA A 33 -7.40 -8.81 -7.63
C ALA A 33 -6.33 -9.90 -7.86
N ALA A 34 -5.09 -9.67 -7.42
CA ALA A 34 -4.03 -10.68 -7.44
C ALA A 34 -4.36 -11.83 -6.46
N LYS A 35 -4.72 -11.52 -5.21
CA LYS A 35 -5.08 -12.51 -4.19
C LYS A 35 -6.28 -13.37 -4.59
N LEU A 36 -7.31 -12.75 -5.18
CA LEU A 36 -8.48 -13.46 -5.70
C LEU A 36 -8.10 -14.46 -6.81
N ARG A 37 -7.25 -14.04 -7.75
CA ARG A 37 -6.76 -14.93 -8.82
C ARG A 37 -5.92 -16.08 -8.30
N ALA A 38 -5.17 -15.85 -7.23
CA ALA A 38 -4.37 -16.86 -6.55
C ALA A 38 -5.17 -17.79 -5.62
N GLY A 39 -6.47 -17.51 -5.40
CA GLY A 39 -7.29 -18.28 -4.45
C GLY A 39 -6.87 -18.09 -2.99
N GLU A 40 -6.17 -16.99 -2.66
CA GLU A 40 -5.71 -16.73 -1.31
C GLU A 40 -6.87 -16.39 -0.36
N THR A 41 -6.75 -16.80 0.90
CA THR A 41 -7.67 -16.37 1.95
C THR A 41 -7.50 -14.88 2.24
N LEU A 42 -8.51 -14.07 1.91
CA LEU A 42 -8.45 -12.61 2.02
C LEU A 42 -8.47 -12.11 3.47
N PHE A 43 -9.34 -12.69 4.30
CA PHE A 43 -9.62 -12.20 5.66
C PHE A 43 -9.51 -13.34 6.69
N PRO A 44 -8.30 -13.89 6.92
CA PRO A 44 -8.15 -15.01 7.84
C PRO A 44 -8.51 -14.59 9.27
N GLY A 45 -9.27 -15.45 9.97
CA GLY A 45 -9.78 -15.19 11.31
C GLY A 45 -11.10 -14.41 11.37
N ILE A 46 -11.72 -14.14 10.22
CA ILE A 46 -13.12 -13.72 10.12
C ILE A 46 -13.95 -14.95 9.76
N TYR A 47 -14.93 -15.27 10.59
CA TYR A 47 -15.80 -16.45 10.44
C TYR A 47 -17.26 -16.02 10.39
N GLY A 48 -18.08 -16.64 9.54
CA GLY A 48 -19.52 -16.42 9.43
C GLY A 48 -19.92 -15.21 8.58
N TYR A 49 -18.98 -14.61 7.85
CA TYR A 49 -19.20 -13.46 6.95
C TYR A 49 -18.82 -13.71 5.50
N GLU A 50 -18.48 -14.96 5.17
CA GLU A 50 -18.02 -15.42 3.85
C GLU A 50 -19.07 -15.18 2.77
N GLU A 51 -20.36 -15.33 3.10
CA GLU A 51 -21.46 -15.16 2.15
C GLU A 51 -22.15 -13.78 2.23
N THR A 52 -21.76 -12.92 3.19
CA THR A 52 -22.45 -11.65 3.46
C THR A 52 -21.52 -10.43 3.35
N VAL A 53 -20.75 -10.15 4.40
CA VAL A 53 -19.94 -8.93 4.51
C VAL A 53 -18.69 -9.00 3.63
N ILE A 54 -18.02 -10.15 3.55
CA ILE A 54 -16.78 -10.31 2.78
C ILE A 54 -17.02 -10.04 1.28
N PRO A 55 -18.05 -10.62 0.62
CA PRO A 55 -18.34 -10.31 -0.78
C PRO A 55 -18.65 -8.83 -1.02
N ALA A 56 -19.37 -8.18 -0.11
CA ALA A 56 -19.67 -6.75 -0.22
C ALA A 56 -18.40 -5.89 -0.11
N LEU A 57 -17.51 -6.24 0.82
CA LEU A 57 -16.22 -5.57 1.00
C LEU A 57 -15.31 -5.72 -0.23
N VAL A 58 -15.24 -6.95 -0.77
CA VAL A 58 -14.48 -7.22 -2.01
C VAL A 58 -14.99 -6.36 -3.16
N ARG A 59 -16.31 -6.30 -3.35
CA ARG A 59 -16.92 -5.44 -4.38
C ARG A 59 -16.58 -3.97 -4.16
N ALA A 60 -16.69 -3.48 -2.93
CA ALA A 60 -16.41 -2.08 -2.61
C ALA A 60 -14.94 -1.70 -2.91
N VAL A 61 -13.98 -2.54 -2.52
CA VAL A 61 -12.55 -2.31 -2.78
C VAL A 61 -12.26 -2.36 -4.29
N LEU A 62 -12.78 -3.35 -5.01
CA LEU A 62 -12.61 -3.45 -6.46
C LEU A 62 -13.22 -2.24 -7.19
N ALA A 63 -14.36 -1.75 -6.72
CA ALA A 63 -15.04 -0.57 -7.24
C ALA A 63 -14.41 0.77 -6.78
N ARG A 64 -13.37 0.73 -5.93
CA ARG A 64 -12.73 1.92 -5.32
C ARG A 64 -13.72 2.80 -4.53
N GLN A 65 -14.74 2.18 -3.93
CA GLN A 65 -15.77 2.90 -3.19
C GLN A 65 -15.36 3.15 -1.74
N HIS A 66 -15.89 4.25 -1.20
CA HIS A 66 -15.91 4.49 0.24
C HIS A 66 -17.00 3.64 0.88
N PHE A 67 -16.73 3.08 2.06
CA PHE A 67 -17.70 2.28 2.80
C PHE A 67 -17.54 2.51 4.31
N ILE A 68 -18.60 2.19 5.04
CA ILE A 68 -18.63 2.18 6.50
C ILE A 68 -19.04 0.79 6.98
N LEU A 69 -18.40 0.30 8.04
CA LEU A 69 -18.78 -0.95 8.68
C LEU A 69 -19.73 -0.65 9.84
N LEU A 70 -20.99 -1.05 9.69
CA LEU A 70 -22.02 -0.93 10.71
C LEU A 70 -22.31 -2.29 11.35
N GLY A 71 -22.64 -2.30 12.63
CA GLY A 71 -22.95 -3.53 13.35
C GLY A 71 -22.82 -3.37 14.87
N LEU A 72 -23.31 -4.35 15.62
CA LEU A 72 -23.27 -4.37 17.08
C LEU A 72 -21.84 -4.64 17.61
N ARG A 73 -21.66 -4.47 18.93
CA ARG A 73 -20.38 -4.78 19.59
C ARG A 73 -20.05 -6.27 19.41
N GLY A 74 -18.78 -6.58 19.14
CA GLY A 74 -18.31 -7.96 18.95
C GLY A 74 -18.40 -8.51 17.52
N GLN A 75 -19.03 -7.80 16.57
CA GLN A 75 -19.21 -8.25 15.18
C GLN A 75 -17.99 -8.05 14.26
N ALA A 76 -16.78 -8.30 14.77
CA ALA A 76 -15.51 -8.30 14.03
C ALA A 76 -15.13 -7.04 13.22
N LYS A 77 -15.85 -5.90 13.29
CA LYS A 77 -15.56 -4.67 12.53
C LYS A 77 -14.10 -4.24 12.57
N THR A 78 -13.52 -4.13 13.77
CA THR A 78 -12.11 -3.76 13.95
C THR A 78 -11.15 -4.79 13.34
N ARG A 79 -11.50 -6.08 13.39
CA ARG A 79 -10.69 -7.15 12.81
C ARG A 79 -10.70 -7.10 11.29
N ILE A 80 -11.86 -6.79 10.69
CA ILE A 80 -11.98 -6.57 9.24
C ILE A 80 -11.12 -5.38 8.82
N LEU A 81 -11.24 -4.23 9.49
CA LEU A 81 -10.45 -3.04 9.17
C LEU A 81 -8.94 -3.30 9.24
N ARG A 82 -8.47 -3.97 10.29
CA ARG A 82 -7.05 -4.33 10.42
C ARG A 82 -6.59 -5.31 9.34
N SER A 83 -7.48 -6.16 8.84
CA SER A 83 -7.15 -7.10 7.78
C SER A 83 -6.99 -6.43 6.41
N LEU A 84 -7.60 -5.25 6.19
CA LEU A 84 -7.45 -4.50 4.94
C LEU A 84 -6.02 -4.04 4.68
N ILE A 85 -5.20 -3.86 5.72
CA ILE A 85 -3.77 -3.51 5.60
C ILE A 85 -3.02 -4.58 4.79
N ARG A 86 -3.48 -5.85 4.80
CA ARG A 86 -2.90 -6.95 4.01
C ARG A 86 -3.08 -6.78 2.50
N LEU A 87 -3.87 -5.80 2.06
CA LEU A 87 -4.02 -5.43 0.66
C LEU A 87 -3.00 -4.37 0.24
N LEU A 88 -2.19 -3.83 1.14
CA LEU A 88 -1.11 -2.90 0.83
C LEU A 88 0.20 -3.66 0.63
N ASP A 89 1.13 -3.09 -0.15
CA ASP A 89 2.46 -3.67 -0.27
C ASP A 89 3.14 -3.65 1.10
N PRO A 90 3.87 -4.72 1.46
CA PRO A 90 4.48 -4.83 2.78
C PRO A 90 5.60 -3.80 2.98
N GLU A 91 6.18 -3.29 1.90
CA GLU A 91 7.26 -2.31 1.99
C GLU A 91 7.24 -1.32 0.82
N LEU A 92 7.65 -0.09 1.10
CA LEU A 92 7.69 1.00 0.13
C LEU A 92 8.96 1.85 0.30
N PRO A 93 9.66 2.24 -0.78
CA PRO A 93 10.76 3.17 -0.69
C PRO A 93 10.26 4.60 -0.39
N ALA A 94 10.99 5.32 0.46
CA ALA A 94 10.79 6.72 0.78
C ALA A 94 12.13 7.45 0.81
N LEU A 95 12.13 8.77 0.58
CA LEU A 95 13.32 9.57 0.82
C LEU A 95 13.67 9.57 2.31
N ASP A 96 14.96 9.61 2.63
CA ASP A 96 15.42 9.72 4.01
C ASP A 96 15.24 11.13 4.58
N THR A 97 13.98 11.53 4.73
CA THR A 97 13.56 12.80 5.35
C THR A 97 12.75 12.52 6.61
N PRO A 98 12.54 13.50 7.50
CA PRO A 98 11.67 13.30 8.67
C PRO A 98 10.23 12.88 8.32
N LEU A 99 9.70 13.36 7.18
CA LEU A 99 8.34 13.04 6.72
C LEU A 99 8.26 11.82 5.81
N ARG A 100 9.38 11.15 5.52
CA ARG A 100 9.43 9.95 4.67
C ARG A 100 8.79 10.23 3.31
N ASP A 101 9.29 11.28 2.66
CA ASP A 101 8.71 11.81 1.45
C ASP A 101 8.71 10.82 0.29
N HIS A 102 7.75 11.01 -0.61
CA HIS A 102 7.65 10.23 -1.83
C HIS A 102 8.91 10.39 -2.71
N PRO A 103 9.58 9.30 -3.14
CA PRO A 103 10.85 9.34 -3.88
C PRO A 103 10.83 10.13 -5.19
N LEU A 104 9.67 10.21 -5.85
CA LEU A 104 9.52 10.88 -7.15
C LEU A 104 8.75 12.19 -7.08
N ALA A 105 8.09 12.47 -5.95
CA ALA A 105 7.13 13.57 -5.83
C ALA A 105 7.05 14.07 -4.37
N PRO A 106 8.18 14.50 -3.77
CA PRO A 106 8.21 14.94 -2.39
C PRO A 106 7.31 16.15 -2.16
N VAL A 107 6.62 16.16 -1.02
CA VAL A 107 5.71 17.26 -0.66
C VAL A 107 6.39 18.24 0.28
N SER A 108 7.31 17.77 1.12
CA SER A 108 8.04 18.61 2.06
C SER A 108 9.10 19.49 1.38
N PRO A 109 9.39 20.67 1.92
CA PRO A 109 10.53 21.49 1.47
C PRO A 109 11.86 20.72 1.49
N GLU A 110 12.10 19.93 2.53
CA GLU A 110 13.31 19.14 2.75
C GLU A 110 13.45 18.04 1.68
N GLY A 111 12.39 17.29 1.41
CA GLY A 111 12.38 16.25 0.38
C GLY A 111 12.56 16.84 -1.02
N ARG A 112 11.92 17.98 -1.30
CA ARG A 112 12.13 18.70 -2.57
C ARG A 112 13.57 19.19 -2.71
N ARG A 113 14.18 19.67 -1.62
CA ARG A 113 15.59 20.10 -1.61
C ARG A 113 16.52 18.91 -1.83
N LEU A 114 16.35 17.84 -1.07
CA LEU A 114 17.14 16.62 -1.19
C LEU A 114 17.11 16.06 -2.61
N LEU A 115 15.91 15.97 -3.21
CA LEU A 115 15.76 15.49 -4.58
C LEU A 115 16.43 16.40 -5.61
N ARG A 116 16.41 17.73 -5.41
CA ARG A 116 17.08 18.68 -6.29
C ARG A 116 18.60 18.64 -6.17
N GLU A 117 19.13 18.50 -4.96
CA GLU A 117 20.57 18.55 -4.69
C GLU A 117 21.27 17.22 -4.99
N ALA A 118 20.68 16.10 -4.56
CA ALA A 118 21.29 14.78 -4.69
C ALA A 118 20.85 14.03 -5.96
N GLY A 119 19.72 14.39 -6.57
CA GLY A 119 19.25 13.74 -7.80
C GLY A 119 19.14 12.21 -7.65
N ASP A 120 19.90 11.47 -8.45
CA ASP A 120 19.93 10.01 -8.40
C ASP A 120 20.67 9.45 -7.17
N ASP A 121 21.52 10.24 -6.52
CA ASP A 121 22.19 9.86 -5.27
C ASP A 121 21.31 10.11 -4.03
N ALA A 122 20.07 10.60 -4.21
CA ALA A 122 19.16 10.85 -3.11
C ALA A 122 18.93 9.56 -2.28
N PRO A 123 19.20 9.59 -0.96
CA PRO A 123 19.13 8.42 -0.11
C PRO A 123 17.68 7.98 0.07
N LEU A 124 17.49 6.66 0.01
CA LEU A 124 16.23 5.98 0.24
C LEU A 124 16.29 5.13 1.49
N ILE A 125 15.13 5.06 2.13
CA ILE A 125 14.83 4.09 3.17
C ILE A 125 13.62 3.26 2.74
N TRP A 126 13.42 2.13 3.41
CA TRP A 126 12.29 1.24 3.16
C TRP A 126 11.40 1.21 4.38
N LEU A 127 10.16 1.63 4.19
CA LEU A 127 9.10 1.56 5.20
C LEU A 127 8.53 0.14 5.19
N ALA A 128 8.17 -0.37 6.38
CA ALA A 128 7.51 -1.67 6.60
C ALA A 128 6.30 -1.50 7.52
#